data_AF-A0A3A9JGK6-F1
#
_entry.id   AF-A0A3A9JGK6-F1
#
_cell.length_a   1.000
_cell.length_b   1.000
_cell.length_c   1.000
_cell.angle_alpha   90.00
_cell.angle_beta   90.00
_cell.angle_gamma   90.00
#
_symmetry.space_group_name_H-M   'P 1'
#
loop_
_entity.id
_entity.type
_entity.pdbx_description
1 polymer ?
#
loop_
_entity_poly.entity_id
_entity_poly.type
_entity_poly.pdbx_seq_one_letter_code
_entity_poly.pdbx_strand_id
1 'polypeptide(L)'
;MARAKATARQTGTGAARQPALQGGRIVQIQGGGADVPSFSIELVTPQGATELLSRKRPTASENPAAIAAYAESMREGRWILNGMPIILSRAGVLLDGVQRLRACIKADTPFLTVLAQNIPDDVLHTIDQQRRRSFAGVLETRGIPHAHALQSALVKLIRYDDGKMLRGAGTASWSRMDRVLRANPDLEAAVKLSLEHEATVLSEAVRTPLLFMGQRTAPEATRRFLDAIANPENYSPMEPGARVRDLIDITRGDPTTRLKPVTLFAVCIKALNATISGQHQRSYTWIDPTANPTKGEDFPALDGYAGLNDPGHADETEETAGKLREAVKKLSTEEGVFPLAVETITPQMAEEYLTHNTRNRKIIAAHVDAIARDIRAGNWMMNAQPICFARDGRLLNGQHRLSAVIQAGESIEVPVMRGLPEEAYATYDIHAKRGPQLGAAFDSFGDKPLVAAAAVLLWKHELKPSGVRNAKPTPAEVMKIVEQHPRLLEMRTFGRKMIEFGRGSVLAYAAYCIERDDPELGRIFLERFETGADLPRGHLILELRKRMQIMRRERTGQEEQLKELLAAWARFKENPDLERLQRAS
;
A
#
# COMPACT_ATOMS: atom_id res chain seq x y z
N MET A 1 -37.72 46.21 68.72
CA MET A 1 -36.34 46.06 69.22
C MET A 1 -36.21 44.67 69.81
N ALA A 2 -35.84 43.68 68.99
CA ALA A 2 -34.46 43.21 68.77
C ALA A 2 -33.98 42.26 69.88
N ARG A 3 -34.02 40.95 69.61
CA ARG A 3 -32.89 40.04 69.83
C ARG A 3 -33.18 38.65 69.26
N ALA A 4 -32.14 38.12 68.63
CA ALA A 4 -32.10 36.93 67.79
C ALA A 4 -32.33 35.62 68.55
N LYS A 5 -32.95 34.65 67.87
CA LYS A 5 -32.84 33.22 68.18
C LYS A 5 -32.58 32.43 66.91
N ALA A 6 -31.62 31.53 67.03
CA ALA A 6 -31.08 30.66 66.02
C ALA A 6 -32.06 29.59 65.54
N THR A 7 -31.90 29.14 64.28
CA THR A 7 -32.36 27.81 63.87
C THR A 7 -31.47 27.22 62.77
N ALA A 8 -30.84 26.10 63.15
CA ALA A 8 -30.42 24.93 62.40
C ALA A 8 -30.12 25.00 60.89
N ARG A 9 -28.87 24.66 60.55
CA ARG A 9 -28.41 24.18 59.23
C ARG A 9 -29.09 22.86 58.88
N GLN A 10 -29.75 22.81 57.71
CA GLN A 10 -29.97 21.57 56.96
C GLN A 10 -29.02 21.55 55.76
N THR A 11 -28.20 20.51 55.71
CA THR A 11 -27.28 20.17 54.62
C THR A 11 -28.08 19.60 53.46
N GLY A 12 -28.26 20.40 52.40
CA GLY A 12 -28.76 19.93 51.11
C GLY A 12 -27.68 19.17 50.36
N THR A 13 -27.94 17.89 50.09
CA THR A 13 -27.15 17.03 49.21
C THR A 13 -27.16 17.59 47.78
N GLY A 14 -26.01 18.07 47.32
CA GLY A 14 -25.79 18.47 45.93
C GLY A 14 -25.79 17.25 45.01
N ALA A 15 -26.87 17.09 44.23
CA ALA A 15 -26.84 16.25 43.05
C ALA A 15 -25.88 16.89 42.03
N ALA A 16 -24.74 16.25 41.81
CA ALA A 16 -23.80 16.63 40.77
C ALA A 16 -24.53 16.58 39.41
N ARG A 17 -24.68 17.73 38.76
CA ARG A 17 -25.12 17.81 37.36
C ARG A 17 -24.11 17.06 36.51
N GLN A 18 -24.52 15.96 35.89
CA GLN A 18 -23.78 15.32 34.81
C GLN A 18 -23.55 16.36 33.70
N PRO A 19 -22.32 16.57 33.21
CA PRO A 19 -22.09 17.47 32.09
C PRO A 19 -22.82 16.94 30.86
N ALA A 20 -23.58 17.82 30.19
CA ALA A 20 -24.26 17.49 28.95
C ALA A 20 -23.24 16.96 27.94
N LEU A 21 -23.37 15.69 27.56
CA LEU A 21 -22.57 15.08 26.50
C LEU A 21 -22.75 15.94 25.24
N GLN A 22 -21.66 16.51 24.73
CA GLN A 22 -21.67 17.37 23.54
C GLN A 22 -22.16 16.57 22.32
N GLY A 23 -23.46 16.54 22.09
CA GLY A 23 -24.06 15.96 20.89
C GLY A 23 -23.73 16.83 19.68
N GLY A 24 -22.54 16.65 19.10
CA GLY A 24 -22.15 17.33 17.88
C GLY A 24 -22.99 16.85 16.70
N ARG A 25 -23.48 17.76 15.86
CA ARG A 25 -24.18 17.42 14.62
C ARG A 25 -23.15 17.17 13.53
N ILE A 26 -23.19 15.98 12.91
CA ILE A 26 -22.39 15.68 11.73
C ILE A 26 -23.02 16.38 10.54
N VAL A 27 -22.20 17.05 9.74
CA VAL A 27 -22.60 17.39 8.37
C VAL A 27 -21.65 16.66 7.44
N GLN A 28 -22.14 15.55 6.90
CA GLN A 28 -21.50 14.85 5.79
C GLN A 28 -21.73 15.68 4.54
N ILE A 29 -20.65 16.00 3.83
CA ILE A 29 -20.74 16.87 2.64
C ILE A 29 -20.57 16.04 1.35
N GLN A 30 -20.22 14.76 1.47
CA GLN A 30 -20.35 13.77 0.41
C GLN A 30 -20.97 12.49 0.96
N GLY A 31 -22.18 12.18 0.50
CA GLY A 31 -22.86 10.90 0.73
C GLY A 31 -22.77 10.05 -0.53
N GLY A 32 -22.01 8.97 -0.49
CA GLY A 32 -22.06 7.92 -1.52
C GLY A 32 -22.93 6.76 -1.04
N GLY A 33 -23.60 6.07 -1.96
CA GLY A 33 -24.47 4.92 -1.68
C GLY A 33 -23.84 3.78 -0.87
N ALA A 34 -24.60 2.71 -0.60
CA ALA A 34 -24.32 1.67 0.41
C ALA A 34 -22.92 0.99 0.36
N ASP A 35 -22.16 1.16 -0.73
CA ASP A 35 -20.88 0.52 -1.01
C ASP A 35 -19.64 1.45 -0.90
N VAL A 36 -19.86 2.74 -0.67
CA VAL A 36 -18.82 3.77 -0.53
C VAL A 36 -18.48 3.95 0.95
N PRO A 37 -17.21 4.21 1.30
CA PRO A 37 -16.83 4.62 2.66
C PRO A 37 -17.75 5.70 3.22
N SER A 38 -18.36 5.44 4.38
CA SER A 38 -19.20 6.40 5.09
C SER A 38 -18.58 6.77 6.42
N PHE A 39 -18.79 8.02 6.85
CA PHE A 39 -18.21 8.51 8.10
C PHE A 39 -19.24 9.30 8.93
N SER A 40 -19.55 8.83 10.14
CA SER A 40 -20.43 9.50 11.11
C SER A 40 -19.67 9.82 12.41
N ILE A 41 -20.23 10.66 13.27
CA ILE A 41 -19.83 10.84 14.67
C ILE A 41 -20.90 10.17 15.53
N GLU A 42 -20.50 9.19 16.31
CA GLU A 42 -21.42 8.41 17.12
C GLU A 42 -21.05 8.45 18.59
N LEU A 43 -22.09 8.48 19.43
CA LEU A 43 -21.97 8.26 20.86
C LEU A 43 -22.02 6.74 21.09
N VAL A 44 -20.85 6.14 21.30
CA VAL A 44 -20.74 4.70 21.55
C VAL A 44 -21.01 4.43 23.03
N THR A 45 -22.07 3.70 23.33
CA THR A 45 -22.42 3.24 24.70
C THR A 45 -21.66 1.96 25.06
N PRO A 46 -21.56 1.58 26.35
CA PRO A 46 -20.98 0.29 26.75
C PRO A 46 -21.65 -0.92 26.07
N GLN A 47 -22.97 -0.86 25.87
CA GLN A 47 -23.71 -1.88 25.12
C GLN A 47 -23.29 -1.89 23.63
N GLY A 48 -23.30 -0.73 22.96
CA GLY A 48 -22.86 -0.63 21.57
C GLY A 48 -21.40 -1.04 21.37
N ALA A 49 -20.53 -0.74 22.34
CA ALA A 49 -19.14 -1.18 22.33
C ALA A 49 -19.02 -2.71 22.40
N THR A 50 -19.89 -3.37 23.17
CA THR A 50 -19.94 -4.84 23.26
C THR A 50 -20.39 -5.45 21.94
N GLU A 51 -21.40 -4.87 21.31
CA GLU A 51 -21.88 -5.30 19.98
C GLU A 51 -20.78 -5.13 18.92
N LEU A 52 -20.08 -4.00 18.89
CA LEU A 52 -18.97 -3.76 17.95
C LEU A 52 -17.79 -4.72 18.20
N LEU A 53 -17.46 -5.00 19.45
CA LEU A 53 -16.39 -5.95 19.79
C LEU A 53 -16.74 -7.40 19.45
N SER A 54 -18.01 -7.77 19.36
CA SER A 54 -18.41 -9.10 18.88
C SER A 54 -17.97 -9.37 17.43
N ARG A 55 -17.76 -8.28 16.66
CA ARG A 55 -17.32 -8.32 15.25
C ARG A 55 -15.79 -8.25 15.09
N LYS A 56 -15.02 -8.33 16.18
CA LYS A 56 -13.55 -8.28 16.12
C LYS A 56 -12.96 -9.59 15.60
N ARG A 57 -11.83 -9.50 14.90
CA ARG A 57 -11.08 -10.70 14.50
C ARG A 57 -10.50 -11.42 15.74
N PRO A 58 -10.38 -12.76 15.72
CA PRO A 58 -9.76 -13.50 16.83
C PRO A 58 -8.34 -13.04 17.16
N THR A 59 -7.58 -12.60 16.15
CA THR A 59 -6.19 -12.14 16.26
C THR A 59 -6.03 -10.69 16.73
N ALA A 60 -7.13 -9.97 17.02
CA ALA A 60 -7.06 -8.58 17.47
C ALA A 60 -6.38 -8.47 18.85
N SER A 61 -5.18 -7.86 18.88
CA SER A 61 -4.41 -7.70 20.10
C SER A 61 -4.95 -6.57 20.98
N GLU A 62 -5.09 -6.87 22.27
CA GLU A 62 -5.50 -5.92 23.30
C GLU A 62 -4.28 -5.41 24.06
N ASN A 63 -4.24 -4.11 24.36
CA ASN A 63 -3.17 -3.52 25.17
C ASN A 63 -3.79 -3.03 26.50
N PRO A 64 -3.57 -3.77 27.61
CA PRO A 64 -4.18 -3.43 28.90
C PRO A 64 -3.84 -2.03 29.41
N ALA A 65 -2.61 -1.54 29.15
CA ALA A 65 -2.18 -0.21 29.58
C ALA A 65 -2.92 0.89 28.82
N ALA A 66 -3.03 0.77 27.50
CA ALA A 66 -3.80 1.72 26.68
C ALA A 66 -5.30 1.70 27.04
N ILE A 67 -5.86 0.51 27.28
CA ILE A 67 -7.26 0.36 27.72
C ILE A 67 -7.48 1.06 29.07
N ALA A 68 -6.56 0.89 30.02
CA ALA A 68 -6.66 1.54 31.33
C ALA A 68 -6.60 3.07 31.22
N ALA A 69 -5.66 3.61 30.44
CA ALA A 69 -5.50 5.04 30.23
C ALA A 69 -6.74 5.67 29.55
N TYR A 70 -7.28 5.02 28.51
CA TYR A 70 -8.51 5.47 27.88
C TYR A 70 -9.71 5.40 28.83
N ALA A 71 -9.83 4.33 29.62
CA ALA A 71 -10.96 4.16 30.54
C ALA A 71 -10.94 5.19 31.67
N GLU A 72 -9.76 5.57 32.14
CA GLU A 72 -9.58 6.66 33.11
C GLU A 72 -9.95 8.02 32.50
N SER A 73 -9.43 8.32 31.30
CA SER A 73 -9.79 9.54 30.55
C SER A 73 -11.31 9.66 30.31
N MET A 74 -11.99 8.56 29.98
CA MET A 74 -13.45 8.53 29.82
C MET A 74 -14.18 8.79 31.15
N ARG A 75 -13.79 8.12 32.25
CA ARG A 75 -14.40 8.31 33.59
C ARG A 75 -14.29 9.75 34.09
N GLU A 76 -13.17 10.40 33.82
CA GLU A 76 -12.93 11.77 34.25
C GLU A 76 -13.46 12.82 33.27
N GLY A 77 -14.20 12.39 32.24
CA GLY A 77 -14.79 13.28 31.23
C GLY A 77 -13.75 14.03 30.38
N ARG A 78 -12.51 13.54 30.34
CA ARG A 78 -11.41 14.13 29.56
C ARG A 78 -11.36 13.61 28.12
N TRP A 79 -12.15 12.59 27.80
CA TRP A 79 -12.30 12.16 26.42
C TRP A 79 -13.10 13.19 25.63
N ILE A 80 -12.53 13.63 24.52
CA ILE A 80 -13.12 14.56 23.56
C ILE A 80 -13.04 13.98 22.15
N LEU A 81 -13.95 14.39 21.28
CA LEU A 81 -13.91 14.02 19.88
C LEU A 81 -12.58 14.48 19.27
N ASN A 82 -11.77 13.53 18.82
CA ASN A 82 -10.40 13.75 18.37
C ASN A 82 -10.13 13.22 16.95
N GLY A 83 -11.19 12.94 16.19
CA GLY A 83 -11.08 12.38 14.85
C GLY A 83 -10.50 10.97 14.79
N MET A 84 -10.16 10.31 15.90
CA MET A 84 -9.76 8.91 15.87
C MET A 84 -11.01 8.05 15.62
N PRO A 85 -11.07 7.27 14.52
CA PRO A 85 -12.29 6.56 14.17
C PRO A 85 -12.38 5.16 14.82
N ILE A 86 -13.59 4.64 15.01
CA ILE A 86 -13.89 3.21 15.02
C ILE A 86 -14.11 2.81 13.57
N ILE A 87 -13.44 1.74 13.12
CA ILE A 87 -13.45 1.36 11.71
C ILE A 87 -14.13 0.01 11.53
N LEU A 88 -15.19 -0.01 10.75
CA LEU A 88 -15.89 -1.20 10.31
C LEU A 88 -15.65 -1.44 8.83
N SER A 89 -15.39 -2.70 8.52
CA SER A 89 -15.20 -3.16 7.16
C SER A 89 -16.52 -3.24 6.40
N ARG A 90 -16.47 -3.42 5.07
CA ARG A 90 -17.67 -3.71 4.25
C ARG A 90 -18.38 -4.98 4.72
N ALA A 91 -17.62 -6.00 5.14
CA ALA A 91 -18.16 -7.22 5.74
C ALA A 91 -18.63 -7.04 7.21
N GLY A 92 -18.60 -5.81 7.74
CA GLY A 92 -18.99 -5.50 9.12
C GLY A 92 -17.94 -5.89 10.17
N VAL A 93 -16.73 -6.28 9.76
CA VAL A 93 -15.66 -6.69 10.67
C VAL A 93 -15.04 -5.46 11.34
N LEU A 94 -14.82 -5.51 12.65
CA LEU A 94 -14.12 -4.45 13.37
C LEU A 94 -12.64 -4.46 13.02
N LEU A 95 -12.21 -3.39 12.34
CA LEU A 95 -10.85 -3.17 11.85
C LEU A 95 -10.01 -2.39 12.86
N ASP A 96 -10.54 -1.31 13.43
CA ASP A 96 -9.84 -0.49 14.42
C ASP A 96 -10.79 0.03 15.51
N GLY A 97 -10.25 0.30 16.69
CA GLY A 97 -10.99 0.83 17.83
C GLY A 97 -11.04 -0.09 19.05
N VAL A 98 -10.43 -1.28 18.99
CA VAL A 98 -10.55 -2.32 20.04
C VAL A 98 -10.24 -1.79 21.44
N GLN A 99 -9.14 -1.05 21.62
CA GLN A 99 -8.77 -0.53 22.94
C GLN A 99 -9.77 0.50 23.46
N ARG A 100 -10.34 1.34 22.58
CA ARG A 100 -11.32 2.38 22.93
C ARG A 100 -12.67 1.77 23.29
N LEU A 101 -13.11 0.76 22.54
CA LEU A 101 -14.33 0.01 22.86
C LEU A 101 -14.21 -0.74 24.19
N ARG A 102 -13.06 -1.41 24.43
CA ARG A 102 -12.77 -2.04 25.72
C ARG A 102 -12.71 -1.03 26.86
N ALA A 103 -12.14 0.15 26.61
CA ALA A 103 -12.08 1.23 27.58
C ALA A 103 -13.46 1.77 27.94
N CYS A 104 -14.36 1.94 26.96
CA CYS A 104 -15.75 2.33 27.16
C CYS A 104 -16.48 1.36 28.09
N ILE A 105 -16.35 0.05 27.84
CA ILE A 105 -16.92 -1.00 28.70
C ILE A 105 -16.30 -0.95 30.10
N LYS A 106 -14.97 -0.85 30.20
CA LYS A 106 -14.26 -0.80 31.49
C LYS A 106 -14.59 0.45 32.31
N ALA A 107 -14.82 1.57 31.65
CA ALA A 107 -15.20 2.84 32.27
C ALA A 107 -16.69 2.94 32.60
N ASP A 108 -17.51 2.06 32.03
CA ASP A 108 -18.97 2.15 32.00
C ASP A 108 -19.46 3.56 31.61
N THR A 109 -18.77 4.17 30.63
CA THR A 109 -19.00 5.57 30.24
C THR A 109 -19.08 5.64 28.71
N PRO A 110 -20.15 6.23 28.12
CA PRO A 110 -20.24 6.41 26.68
C PRO A 110 -19.23 7.45 26.20
N PHE A 111 -18.75 7.32 24.95
CA PHE A 111 -17.78 8.25 24.37
C PHE A 111 -18.10 8.58 22.91
N LEU A 112 -17.73 9.79 22.48
CA LEU A 112 -17.90 10.26 21.11
C LEU A 112 -16.71 9.89 20.24
N THR A 113 -16.98 9.38 19.04
CA THR A 113 -15.93 8.98 18.09
C THR A 113 -16.44 9.05 16.66
N VAL A 114 -15.53 9.09 15.68
CA VAL A 114 -15.90 8.94 14.27
C VAL A 114 -16.17 7.46 14.01
N LEU A 115 -17.32 7.07 13.48
CA LEU A 115 -17.53 5.72 12.95
C LEU A 115 -17.30 5.76 11.44
N ALA A 116 -16.28 5.03 10.97
CA ALA A 116 -16.01 4.82 9.56
C ALA A 116 -16.55 3.43 9.17
N GLN A 117 -17.49 3.37 8.22
CA GLN A 117 -18.09 2.12 7.76
C GLN A 117 -17.84 1.93 6.26
N ASN A 118 -18.16 0.74 5.76
CA ASN A 118 -17.95 0.35 4.36
C ASN A 118 -16.50 0.50 3.90
N ILE A 119 -15.57 0.39 4.84
CA ILE A 119 -14.15 0.44 4.56
C ILE A 119 -13.72 -0.91 3.97
N PRO A 120 -13.03 -0.96 2.82
CA PRO A 120 -12.54 -2.21 2.28
C PRO A 120 -11.73 -3.02 3.32
N ASP A 121 -11.99 -4.32 3.42
CA ASP A 121 -11.44 -5.23 4.45
C ASP A 121 -9.89 -5.30 4.50
N ASP A 122 -9.24 -4.79 3.46
CA ASP A 122 -7.82 -4.67 3.23
C ASP A 122 -7.21 -3.31 3.65
N VAL A 123 -8.01 -2.27 3.94
CA VAL A 123 -7.54 -0.92 4.35
C VAL A 123 -6.80 -0.93 5.69
N LEU A 124 -7.05 -1.95 6.52
CA LEU A 124 -6.33 -2.22 7.79
C LEU A 124 -4.81 -2.04 7.68
N HIS A 125 -4.25 -2.24 6.48
CA HIS A 125 -2.82 -2.24 6.25
C HIS A 125 -2.15 -0.87 6.24
N THR A 126 -2.93 0.21 6.18
CA THR A 126 -2.42 1.60 6.16
C THR A 126 -2.47 2.30 7.52
N ILE A 127 -3.09 1.68 8.53
CA ILE A 127 -3.32 2.32 9.83
C ILE A 127 -2.28 1.93 10.89
N ASP A 128 -1.64 0.76 10.79
CA ASP A 128 -0.35 0.46 11.48
C ASP A 128 0.14 -1.00 11.31
N GLN A 129 -0.36 -1.78 10.34
CA GLN A 129 0.00 -3.21 10.24
C GLN A 129 0.29 -3.69 8.83
N GLN A 130 1.53 -4.15 8.68
CA GLN A 130 2.14 -4.79 7.53
C GLN A 130 1.29 -5.95 6.97
N ARG A 131 0.43 -5.67 6.00
CA ARG A 131 0.28 -6.58 4.87
C ARG A 131 0.20 -5.76 3.61
N ARG A 132 0.63 -6.33 2.50
CA ARG A 132 -0.01 -6.01 1.23
C ARG A 132 -0.30 -7.32 0.55
N ARG A 133 -1.55 -7.47 0.10
CA ARG A 133 -1.84 -8.18 -1.15
C ARG A 133 -1.49 -7.19 -2.28
N SER A 134 -1.13 -7.60 -3.48
CA SER A 134 -1.20 -6.69 -4.64
C SER A 134 -2.67 -6.28 -4.86
N PHE A 135 -2.98 -5.21 -5.61
CA PHE A 135 -4.39 -4.93 -5.98
C PHE A 135 -4.99 -6.15 -6.71
N ALA A 136 -4.20 -6.82 -7.54
CA ALA A 136 -4.52 -8.13 -8.10
C ALA A 136 -4.83 -9.17 -7.01
N GLY A 137 -4.01 -9.32 -5.96
CA GLY A 137 -4.30 -10.22 -4.84
C GLY A 137 -5.56 -9.83 -4.05
N VAL A 138 -5.95 -8.55 -4.02
CA VAL A 138 -7.23 -8.10 -3.47
C VAL A 138 -8.38 -8.60 -4.36
N LEU A 139 -8.27 -8.42 -5.68
CA LEU A 139 -9.25 -8.90 -6.65
C LEU A 139 -9.39 -10.44 -6.62
N GLU A 140 -8.27 -11.18 -6.51
CA GLU A 140 -8.27 -12.65 -6.35
C GLU A 140 -9.03 -13.09 -5.10
N THR A 141 -8.85 -12.39 -3.98
CA THR A 141 -9.60 -12.70 -2.75
C THR A 141 -11.11 -12.49 -2.95
N ARG A 142 -11.50 -11.54 -3.81
CA ARG A 142 -12.90 -11.29 -4.15
C ARG A 142 -13.45 -12.29 -5.18
N GLY A 143 -12.64 -13.27 -5.61
CA GLY A 143 -13.01 -14.24 -6.63
C GLY A 143 -13.03 -13.67 -8.05
N ILE A 144 -12.42 -12.51 -8.28
CA ILE A 144 -12.36 -11.89 -9.61
C ILE A 144 -11.28 -12.62 -10.42
N PRO A 145 -11.64 -13.25 -11.56
CA PRO A 145 -10.69 -13.95 -12.41
C PRO A 145 -9.76 -12.96 -13.12
N HIS A 146 -8.59 -13.44 -13.54
CA HIS A 146 -7.62 -12.64 -14.32
C HIS A 146 -7.24 -11.30 -13.65
N ALA A 147 -7.16 -11.29 -12.31
CA ALA A 147 -6.92 -10.10 -11.50
C ALA A 147 -5.69 -9.27 -11.92
N HIS A 148 -4.60 -9.93 -12.34
CA HIS A 148 -3.40 -9.26 -12.82
C HIS A 148 -3.61 -8.53 -14.16
N ALA A 149 -4.34 -9.16 -15.08
CA ALA A 149 -4.72 -8.57 -16.37
C ALA A 149 -5.63 -7.35 -16.17
N LEU A 150 -6.61 -7.49 -15.27
CA LEU A 150 -7.54 -6.43 -14.91
C LEU A 150 -6.83 -5.22 -14.27
N GLN A 151 -5.93 -5.47 -13.32
CA GLN A 151 -5.09 -4.41 -12.73
C GLN A 151 -4.24 -3.70 -13.80
N SER A 152 -3.62 -4.47 -14.71
CA SER A 152 -2.79 -3.92 -15.79
C SER A 152 -3.59 -3.01 -16.73
N ALA A 153 -4.79 -3.45 -17.11
CA ALA A 153 -5.72 -2.68 -17.94
C ALA A 153 -6.19 -1.40 -17.23
N LEU A 154 -6.62 -1.50 -15.97
CA LEU A 154 -7.03 -0.35 -15.14
C LEU A 154 -5.95 0.72 -15.07
N VAL A 155 -4.72 0.33 -14.72
CA VAL A 155 -3.58 1.25 -14.62
C VAL A 155 -3.35 1.97 -15.94
N LYS A 156 -3.45 1.26 -17.07
CA LYS A 156 -3.18 1.86 -18.37
C LYS A 156 -4.30 2.79 -18.83
N LEU A 157 -5.56 2.41 -18.64
CA LEU A 157 -6.72 3.24 -18.99
C LEU A 157 -6.78 4.51 -18.13
N ILE A 158 -6.52 4.41 -16.82
CA ILE A 158 -6.46 5.60 -15.95
C ILE A 158 -5.35 6.56 -16.40
N ARG A 159 -4.16 6.04 -16.73
CA ARG A 159 -3.06 6.87 -17.22
C ARG A 159 -3.35 7.50 -18.57
N TYR A 160 -4.11 6.81 -19.40
CA TYR A 160 -4.54 7.30 -20.69
C TYR A 160 -5.49 8.49 -20.52
N ASP A 161 -6.53 8.33 -19.70
CA ASP A 161 -7.51 9.40 -19.42
C ASP A 161 -6.88 10.60 -18.69
N ASP A 162 -5.92 10.36 -17.80
CA ASP A 162 -5.18 11.43 -17.10
C ASP A 162 -4.17 12.18 -18.00
N GLY A 163 -3.96 11.76 -19.25
CA GLY A 163 -2.90 12.29 -20.12
C GLY A 163 -1.49 12.02 -19.59
N LYS A 164 -1.32 10.99 -18.74
CA LYS A 164 -0.06 10.64 -18.02
C LYS A 164 0.67 9.43 -18.62
N MET A 165 0.47 9.12 -19.90
CA MET A 165 1.11 7.97 -20.56
C MET A 165 2.64 8.04 -20.60
N LEU A 166 3.22 9.25 -20.61
CA LEU A 166 4.68 9.48 -20.68
C LEU A 166 5.34 9.85 -19.35
N ARG A 167 4.55 10.32 -18.35
CA ARG A 167 5.10 10.77 -17.06
C ARG A 167 5.52 9.58 -16.19
N GLY A 168 6.63 9.75 -15.46
CA GLY A 168 7.23 8.72 -14.60
C GLY A 168 6.39 8.40 -13.36
N ALA A 169 5.83 7.19 -13.35
CA ALA A 169 5.36 6.41 -12.20
C ALA A 169 4.59 7.15 -11.10
N GLY A 170 3.32 7.45 -11.37
CA GLY A 170 2.25 7.32 -10.39
C GLY A 170 1.29 6.25 -10.89
N THR A 171 1.20 5.11 -10.22
CA THR A 171 0.07 4.19 -10.46
C THR A 171 -1.14 4.74 -9.69
N ALA A 172 -2.33 4.67 -10.29
CA ALA A 172 -3.54 5.12 -9.60
C ALA A 172 -3.66 4.44 -8.23
N SER A 173 -4.14 5.17 -7.21
CA SER A 173 -4.36 4.58 -5.88
C SER A 173 -5.32 3.39 -5.99
N TRP A 174 -5.24 2.44 -5.05
CA TRP A 174 -6.19 1.32 -5.06
C TRP A 174 -7.63 1.77 -4.85
N SER A 175 -7.86 2.86 -4.11
CA SER A 175 -9.21 3.44 -3.97
C SER A 175 -9.77 3.85 -5.31
N ARG A 176 -8.97 4.56 -6.11
CA ARG A 176 -9.33 4.97 -7.45
C ARG A 176 -9.50 3.76 -8.37
N MET A 177 -8.59 2.79 -8.35
CA MET A 177 -8.74 1.56 -9.14
C MET A 177 -9.99 0.76 -8.75
N ASP A 178 -10.31 0.62 -7.46
CA ASP A 178 -11.54 -0.05 -6.97
C ASP A 178 -12.79 0.66 -7.47
N ARG A 179 -12.78 1.99 -7.38
CA ARG A 179 -13.91 2.83 -7.78
C ARG A 179 -14.12 2.85 -9.29
N VAL A 180 -13.05 3.04 -10.05
CA VAL A 180 -13.06 2.97 -11.52
C VAL A 180 -13.54 1.60 -11.96
N LEU A 181 -13.04 0.52 -11.36
CA LEU A 181 -13.50 -0.83 -11.71
C LEU A 181 -15.00 -1.00 -11.48
N ARG A 182 -15.52 -0.54 -10.34
CA ARG A 182 -16.96 -0.57 -10.03
C ARG A 182 -17.81 0.25 -11.01
N ALA A 183 -17.30 1.40 -11.43
CA ALA A 183 -17.98 2.31 -12.34
C ALA A 183 -17.87 1.88 -13.82
N ASN A 184 -16.99 0.93 -14.13
CA ASN A 184 -16.74 0.39 -15.47
C ASN A 184 -16.75 -1.16 -15.46
N PRO A 185 -17.89 -1.80 -15.16
CA PRO A 185 -17.98 -3.26 -15.01
C PRO A 185 -17.71 -4.03 -16.32
N ASP A 186 -17.88 -3.38 -17.47
CA ASP A 186 -17.54 -3.88 -18.79
C ASP A 186 -16.04 -4.13 -19.01
N LEU A 187 -15.18 -3.61 -18.13
CA LEU A 187 -13.74 -3.87 -18.20
C LEU A 187 -13.40 -5.34 -17.93
N GLU A 188 -14.14 -6.03 -17.06
CA GLU A 188 -13.94 -7.46 -16.81
C GLU A 188 -14.24 -8.30 -18.08
N ALA A 189 -15.29 -7.93 -18.81
CA ALA A 189 -15.62 -8.54 -20.08
C ALA A 189 -14.55 -8.26 -21.15
N ALA A 190 -14.01 -7.04 -21.20
CA ALA A 190 -12.93 -6.68 -22.12
C ALA A 190 -11.64 -7.47 -21.84
N VAL A 191 -11.30 -7.73 -20.57
CA VAL A 191 -10.17 -8.60 -20.18
C VAL A 191 -10.40 -10.01 -20.69
N LYS A 192 -11.58 -10.59 -20.45
CA LYS A 192 -11.92 -11.94 -20.91
C LYS A 192 -11.80 -12.04 -22.44
N LEU A 193 -12.44 -11.13 -23.17
CA LEU A 193 -12.40 -11.09 -24.63
C LEU A 193 -10.98 -10.92 -25.16
N SER A 194 -10.16 -10.09 -24.51
CA SER A 194 -8.75 -9.93 -24.86
C SER A 194 -8.01 -11.25 -24.73
N LEU A 195 -8.15 -11.97 -23.61
CA LEU A 195 -7.43 -13.23 -23.37
C LEU A 195 -7.84 -14.34 -24.36
N GLU A 196 -9.10 -14.35 -24.78
CA GLU A 196 -9.64 -15.32 -25.75
C GLU A 196 -9.34 -14.94 -27.22
N HIS A 197 -8.84 -13.73 -27.50
CA HIS A 197 -8.67 -13.24 -28.86
C HIS A 197 -7.41 -13.79 -29.57
N GLU A 198 -7.56 -14.12 -30.85
CA GLU A 198 -6.51 -14.64 -31.74
C GLU A 198 -5.37 -13.66 -32.06
N ALA A 199 -5.56 -12.35 -31.87
CA ALA A 199 -4.56 -11.30 -32.12
C ALA A 199 -3.45 -11.26 -31.03
N THR A 200 -2.88 -12.42 -30.71
CA THR A 200 -1.92 -12.66 -29.62
C THR A 200 -0.56 -12.00 -29.85
N VAL A 201 -0.28 -11.60 -31.09
CA VAL A 201 0.88 -10.77 -31.47
C VAL A 201 0.86 -9.40 -30.75
N LEU A 202 -0.34 -8.90 -30.41
CA LEU A 202 -0.49 -7.78 -29.49
C LEU A 202 -0.48 -8.31 -28.06
N SER A 203 0.47 -7.82 -27.27
CA SER A 203 0.47 -8.11 -25.83
C SER A 203 -0.87 -7.71 -25.21
N GLU A 204 -1.32 -8.47 -24.22
CA GLU A 204 -2.54 -8.22 -23.45
C GLU A 204 -2.62 -6.77 -22.93
N ALA A 205 -1.48 -6.24 -22.49
CA ALA A 205 -1.37 -4.87 -22.01
C ALA A 205 -1.73 -3.80 -23.06
N VAL A 206 -1.66 -4.11 -24.36
CA VAL A 206 -2.06 -3.21 -25.46
C VAL A 206 -3.47 -3.56 -25.94
N ARG A 207 -3.74 -4.85 -26.10
CA ARG A 207 -5.00 -5.36 -26.64
C ARG A 207 -6.20 -5.09 -25.73
N THR A 208 -6.08 -5.28 -24.42
CA THR A 208 -7.21 -5.10 -23.48
C THR A 208 -7.71 -3.65 -23.44
N PRO A 209 -6.86 -2.61 -23.28
CA PRO A 209 -7.32 -1.23 -23.38
C PRO A 209 -7.94 -0.90 -24.73
N LEU A 210 -7.36 -1.37 -25.85
CA LEU A 210 -7.93 -1.13 -27.18
C LEU A 210 -9.33 -1.73 -27.31
N LEU A 211 -9.52 -2.97 -26.85
CA LEU A 211 -10.82 -3.63 -26.83
C LEU A 211 -11.82 -2.86 -25.97
N PHE A 212 -11.44 -2.49 -24.76
CA PHE A 212 -12.32 -1.74 -23.85
C PHE A 212 -12.75 -0.40 -24.44
N MET A 213 -11.80 0.43 -24.88
CA MET A 213 -12.09 1.73 -25.46
C MET A 213 -12.88 1.59 -26.76
N GLY A 214 -12.45 0.68 -27.63
CA GLY A 214 -13.06 0.43 -28.94
C GLY A 214 -14.46 -0.15 -28.88
N GLN A 215 -14.77 -0.99 -27.89
CA GLN A 215 -16.15 -1.48 -27.68
C GLN A 215 -17.11 -0.38 -27.23
N ARG A 216 -16.62 0.66 -26.56
CA ARG A 216 -17.46 1.80 -26.16
C ARG A 216 -17.73 2.78 -27.30
N THR A 217 -16.83 2.83 -28.28
CA THR A 217 -16.89 3.84 -29.35
C THR A 217 -17.30 3.27 -30.69
N ALA A 218 -16.62 2.22 -31.16
CA ALA A 218 -16.77 1.64 -32.48
C ALA A 218 -16.52 0.12 -32.45
N PRO A 219 -17.49 -0.69 -31.96
CA PRO A 219 -17.34 -2.14 -31.80
C PRO A 219 -16.94 -2.85 -33.09
N GLU A 220 -17.59 -2.51 -34.21
CA GLU A 220 -17.36 -3.15 -35.51
C GLU A 220 -15.98 -2.81 -36.10
N ALA A 221 -15.58 -1.54 -36.02
CA ALA A 221 -14.26 -1.10 -36.46
C ALA A 221 -13.16 -1.75 -35.62
N THR A 222 -13.37 -1.86 -34.30
CA THR A 222 -12.44 -2.51 -33.37
C THR A 222 -12.28 -3.99 -33.68
N ARG A 223 -13.39 -4.70 -33.92
CA ARG A 223 -13.40 -6.11 -34.32
C ARG A 223 -12.65 -6.32 -35.63
N ARG A 224 -12.95 -5.51 -36.65
CA ARG A 224 -12.26 -5.54 -37.95
C ARG A 224 -10.76 -5.29 -37.80
N PHE A 225 -10.40 -4.27 -37.01
CA PHE A 225 -9.00 -3.90 -36.78
C PHE A 225 -8.20 -5.04 -36.14
N LEU A 226 -8.75 -5.67 -35.10
CA LEU A 226 -8.08 -6.78 -34.41
C LEU A 226 -8.04 -8.06 -35.25
N ASP A 227 -9.09 -8.34 -36.03
CA ASP A 227 -9.09 -9.47 -36.97
C ASP A 227 -8.05 -9.27 -38.09
N ALA A 228 -7.91 -8.06 -38.63
CA ALA A 228 -6.86 -7.73 -39.59
C ALA A 228 -5.44 -7.83 -39.01
N ILE A 229 -5.27 -7.77 -37.68
CA ILE A 229 -3.99 -8.03 -37.02
C ILE A 229 -3.75 -9.53 -36.84
N ALA A 230 -4.79 -10.28 -36.49
CA ALA A 230 -4.71 -11.73 -36.30
C ALA A 230 -4.44 -12.45 -37.63
N ASN A 231 -5.24 -12.09 -38.64
CA ASN A 231 -5.37 -12.75 -39.94
C ASN A 231 -5.15 -11.74 -41.09
N PRO A 232 -3.97 -11.11 -41.20
CA PRO A 232 -3.70 -10.03 -42.16
C PRO A 232 -3.93 -10.44 -43.62
N GLU A 233 -3.78 -11.72 -43.95
CA GLU A 233 -3.98 -12.29 -45.30
C GLU A 233 -5.42 -12.18 -45.81
N ASN A 234 -6.41 -12.05 -44.90
CA ASN A 234 -7.81 -11.89 -45.25
C ASN A 234 -8.18 -10.44 -45.61
N TYR A 235 -7.23 -9.51 -45.48
CA TYR A 235 -7.45 -8.09 -45.62
C TYR A 235 -6.55 -7.47 -46.69
N SER A 236 -6.92 -6.26 -47.13
CA SER A 236 -6.03 -5.47 -47.98
C SER A 236 -4.70 -5.24 -47.24
N PRO A 237 -3.54 -5.26 -47.92
CA PRO A 237 -2.27 -4.86 -47.30
C PRO A 237 -2.31 -3.43 -46.74
N MET A 238 -3.23 -2.58 -47.23
CA MET A 238 -3.43 -1.21 -46.73
C MET A 238 -4.44 -1.13 -45.57
N GLU A 239 -5.05 -2.24 -45.16
CA GLU A 239 -5.90 -2.27 -43.97
C GLU A 239 -5.09 -1.87 -42.73
N PRO A 240 -5.58 -0.94 -41.88
CA PRO A 240 -4.79 -0.43 -40.77
C PRO A 240 -4.27 -1.52 -39.81
N GLY A 241 -5.07 -2.55 -39.54
CA GLY A 241 -4.66 -3.70 -38.72
C GLY A 241 -3.54 -4.51 -39.36
N ALA A 242 -3.63 -4.81 -40.66
CA ALA A 242 -2.59 -5.52 -41.40
C ALA A 242 -1.26 -4.74 -41.41
N ARG A 243 -1.32 -3.40 -41.54
CA ARG A 243 -0.13 -2.54 -41.46
C ARG A 243 0.54 -2.55 -40.09
N VAL A 244 -0.26 -2.58 -39.02
CA VAL A 244 0.28 -2.73 -37.65
C VAL A 244 0.92 -4.10 -37.50
N ARG A 245 0.33 -5.16 -38.06
CA ARG A 245 0.91 -6.51 -38.06
C ARG A 245 2.25 -6.55 -38.77
N ASP A 246 2.34 -6.01 -39.99
CA ASP A 246 3.61 -5.88 -40.73
C ASP A 246 4.68 -5.16 -39.90
N LEU A 247 4.32 -4.06 -39.25
CA LEU A 247 5.24 -3.27 -38.43
C LEU A 247 5.76 -4.07 -37.23
N ILE A 248 4.90 -4.85 -36.57
CA ILE A 248 5.31 -5.72 -35.48
C ILE A 248 6.28 -6.78 -36.00
N ASP A 249 5.95 -7.44 -37.12
CA ASP A 249 6.76 -8.53 -37.67
C ASP A 249 8.14 -8.03 -38.14
N ILE A 250 8.22 -6.85 -38.77
CA ILE A 250 9.50 -6.21 -39.18
C ILE A 250 10.37 -5.88 -37.96
N THR A 251 9.77 -5.41 -36.87
CA THR A 251 10.52 -4.98 -35.66
C THR A 251 10.76 -6.11 -34.65
N ARG A 252 10.23 -7.31 -34.91
CA ARG A 252 10.27 -8.42 -33.95
C ARG A 252 11.66 -9.03 -33.77
N GLY A 253 12.47 -9.05 -34.85
CA GLY A 253 13.75 -9.75 -34.95
C GLY A 253 14.95 -9.04 -34.32
N ASP A 254 14.86 -7.73 -34.07
CA ASP A 254 15.94 -6.93 -33.49
C ASP A 254 15.44 -6.21 -32.21
N PRO A 255 16.00 -6.50 -31.03
CA PRO A 255 15.63 -5.85 -29.77
C PRO A 255 15.76 -4.32 -29.78
N THR A 256 16.64 -3.77 -30.63
CA THR A 256 16.87 -2.32 -30.74
C THR A 256 15.78 -1.60 -31.54
N THR A 257 15.11 -2.31 -32.45
CA THR A 257 14.02 -1.76 -33.27
C THR A 257 12.63 -2.18 -32.79
N ARG A 258 12.55 -3.17 -31.88
CA ARG A 258 11.29 -3.64 -31.28
C ARG A 258 10.50 -2.50 -30.65
N LEU A 259 9.23 -2.38 -31.05
CA LEU A 259 8.31 -1.40 -30.49
C LEU A 259 8.07 -1.65 -29.00
N LYS A 260 8.32 -0.61 -28.19
CA LYS A 260 7.96 -0.61 -26.76
C LYS A 260 6.43 -0.61 -26.62
N PRO A 261 5.87 -1.17 -25.53
CA PRO A 261 4.41 -1.26 -25.34
C PRO A 261 3.67 0.08 -25.42
N VAL A 262 4.27 1.18 -24.96
CA VAL A 262 3.67 2.53 -25.04
C VAL A 262 3.59 3.02 -26.49
N THR A 263 4.68 2.86 -27.25
CA THR A 263 4.74 3.21 -28.68
C THR A 263 3.77 2.35 -29.50
N LEU A 264 3.74 1.04 -29.24
CA LEU A 264 2.83 0.13 -29.94
C LEU A 264 1.37 0.50 -29.66
N PHE A 265 1.02 0.85 -28.43
CA PHE A 265 -0.33 1.29 -28.08
C PHE A 265 -0.72 2.59 -28.79
N ALA A 266 0.17 3.59 -28.83
CA ALA A 266 -0.06 4.83 -29.58
C ALA A 266 -0.29 4.57 -31.08
N VAL A 267 0.57 3.74 -31.69
CA VAL A 267 0.44 3.33 -33.10
C VAL A 267 -0.89 2.62 -33.35
N CYS A 268 -1.32 1.73 -32.45
CA CYS A 268 -2.59 1.03 -32.57
C CYS A 268 -3.79 1.98 -32.47
N ILE A 269 -3.75 3.01 -31.62
CA ILE A 269 -4.83 4.01 -31.53
C ILE A 269 -4.94 4.79 -32.85
N LYS A 270 -3.82 5.26 -33.41
CA LYS A 270 -3.81 5.96 -34.72
C LYS A 270 -4.37 5.08 -35.83
N ALA A 271 -3.98 3.81 -35.85
CA ALA A 271 -4.47 2.85 -36.84
C ALA A 271 -5.95 2.51 -36.65
N LEU A 272 -6.42 2.41 -35.39
CA LEU A 272 -7.84 2.19 -35.10
C LEU A 272 -8.70 3.40 -35.49
N ASN A 273 -8.24 4.64 -35.26
CA ASN A 273 -8.91 5.83 -35.78
C ASN A 273 -8.99 5.84 -37.31
N ALA A 274 -7.94 5.35 -37.98
CA ALA A 274 -7.96 5.18 -39.44
C ALA A 274 -9.00 4.12 -39.88
N THR A 275 -9.18 3.03 -39.14
CA THR A 275 -10.25 2.06 -39.39
C THR A 275 -11.64 2.67 -39.13
N ILE A 276 -11.80 3.48 -38.08
CA ILE A 276 -13.06 4.16 -37.74
C ILE A 276 -13.46 5.18 -38.82
N SER A 277 -12.50 5.98 -39.29
CA SER A 277 -12.74 7.03 -40.29
C SER A 277 -12.72 6.54 -41.74
N GLY A 278 -12.21 5.33 -41.98
CA GLY A 278 -11.93 4.80 -43.33
C GLY A 278 -10.75 5.47 -44.04
N GLN A 279 -9.97 6.31 -43.35
CA GLN A 279 -8.84 7.04 -43.92
C GLN A 279 -7.53 6.26 -43.74
N HIS A 280 -7.22 5.38 -44.68
CA HIS A 280 -6.06 4.50 -44.58
C HIS A 280 -4.76 5.24 -44.88
N GLN A 281 -3.74 5.04 -44.05
CA GLN A 281 -2.39 5.58 -44.26
C GLN A 281 -1.40 4.48 -44.66
N ARG A 282 -0.35 4.87 -45.40
CA ARG A 282 0.73 3.94 -45.80
C ARG A 282 1.53 3.41 -44.60
N SER A 283 1.63 4.19 -43.53
CA SER A 283 2.39 3.83 -42.32
C SER A 283 1.83 4.56 -41.11
N TYR A 284 1.80 3.88 -39.96
CA TYR A 284 1.44 4.47 -38.68
C TYR A 284 2.68 4.58 -37.81
N THR A 285 3.02 5.80 -37.40
CA THR A 285 4.16 6.09 -36.52
C THR A 285 3.73 7.03 -35.41
N TRP A 286 4.40 6.92 -34.26
CA TRP A 286 4.28 7.87 -33.17
C TRP A 286 5.66 8.05 -32.54
N ILE A 287 6.05 9.32 -32.34
CA ILE A 287 7.35 9.70 -31.81
C ILE A 287 7.15 10.26 -30.41
N ASP A 288 7.85 9.68 -29.44
CA ASP A 288 7.81 10.15 -28.05
C ASP A 288 8.43 11.55 -27.95
N PRO A 289 7.69 12.58 -27.51
CA PRO A 289 8.19 13.95 -27.38
C PRO A 289 9.30 14.08 -26.34
N THR A 290 9.40 13.16 -25.39
CA THR A 290 10.52 13.12 -24.43
C THR A 290 11.81 12.61 -25.07
N ALA A 291 11.71 11.77 -26.12
CA ALA A 291 12.85 11.25 -26.85
C ALA A 291 13.25 12.16 -28.02
N ASN A 292 12.29 12.86 -28.63
CA ASN A 292 12.54 13.81 -29.71
C ASN A 292 11.58 15.02 -29.60
N PRO A 293 12.00 16.11 -28.93
CA PRO A 293 11.14 17.29 -28.73
C PRO A 293 10.70 18.00 -30.02
N THR A 294 11.45 17.85 -31.12
CA THR A 294 11.17 18.57 -32.37
C THR A 294 10.15 17.85 -33.25
N LYS A 295 10.16 16.51 -33.25
CA LYS A 295 9.25 15.67 -34.06
C LYS A 295 8.26 14.87 -33.22
N GLY A 296 8.29 15.05 -31.91
CA GLY A 296 7.40 14.40 -30.97
C GLY A 296 5.95 14.81 -31.18
N GLU A 297 5.06 13.85 -30.98
CA GLU A 297 3.63 14.05 -31.09
C GLU A 297 2.97 13.79 -29.73
N ASP A 298 1.89 14.50 -29.42
CA ASP A 298 1.07 14.18 -28.26
C ASP A 298 0.56 12.73 -28.32
N PHE A 299 0.25 12.17 -27.15
CA PHE A 299 -0.26 10.80 -27.11
C PHE A 299 -1.64 10.75 -27.79
N PRO A 300 -1.87 9.86 -28.76
CA PRO A 300 -3.07 9.90 -29.60
C PRO A 300 -4.34 9.56 -28.81
N ALA A 301 -5.40 10.34 -29.04
CA ALA A 301 -6.74 10.09 -28.52
C ALA A 301 -7.52 9.13 -29.45
N LEU A 302 -8.33 8.22 -28.90
CA LEU A 302 -9.23 7.37 -29.67
C LEU A 302 -10.50 8.17 -29.99
N ASP A 303 -10.85 8.25 -31.27
CA ASP A 303 -11.97 9.05 -31.73
C ASP A 303 -13.29 8.56 -31.11
N GLY A 304 -14.03 9.48 -30.49
CA GLY A 304 -15.30 9.19 -29.84
C GLY A 304 -15.22 8.59 -28.44
N TYR A 305 -14.02 8.35 -27.89
CA TYR A 305 -13.88 7.75 -26.55
C TYR A 305 -14.06 8.81 -25.46
N ALA A 306 -15.13 8.67 -24.67
CA ALA A 306 -15.51 9.60 -23.62
C ALA A 306 -14.70 9.47 -22.32
N GLY A 307 -13.80 8.48 -22.21
CA GLY A 307 -13.07 8.17 -20.98
C GLY A 307 -13.75 7.11 -20.11
N LEU A 308 -13.08 6.77 -19.01
CA LEU A 308 -13.57 5.97 -17.91
C LEU A 308 -14.62 6.75 -17.13
N ASN A 309 -15.64 6.05 -16.65
CA ASN A 309 -16.49 6.58 -15.59
C ASN A 309 -15.70 6.52 -14.28
N ASP A 310 -15.29 7.66 -13.73
CA ASP A 310 -14.53 7.72 -12.48
C ASP A 310 -15.24 8.63 -11.46
N PRO A 311 -16.25 8.11 -10.74
CA PRO A 311 -17.13 8.89 -9.88
C PRO A 311 -16.42 9.38 -8.61
N GLY A 312 -15.63 10.44 -8.72
CA GLY A 312 -14.75 10.97 -7.67
C GLY A 312 -13.44 11.54 -8.21
N HIS A 313 -13.10 11.18 -9.45
CA HIS A 313 -12.17 11.92 -10.31
C HIS A 313 -12.93 12.85 -11.24
N ALA A 314 -14.13 13.30 -10.82
CA ALA A 314 -14.65 14.49 -11.46
C ALA A 314 -13.50 15.52 -11.41
N ASP A 315 -13.19 16.12 -12.55
CA ASP A 315 -12.93 17.55 -12.52
C ASP A 315 -14.12 18.11 -11.75
N GLU A 316 -14.01 18.18 -10.42
CA GLU A 316 -14.76 19.13 -9.66
C GLU A 316 -14.36 20.42 -10.35
N THR A 317 -15.22 20.91 -11.25
CA THR A 317 -15.19 22.29 -11.69
C THR A 317 -14.80 23.07 -10.45
N GLU A 318 -13.79 23.93 -10.49
CA GLU A 318 -13.32 24.68 -9.31
C GLU A 318 -14.50 25.30 -8.54
N GLU A 319 -15.61 25.54 -9.25
CA GLU A 319 -16.95 25.84 -8.75
C GLU A 319 -17.58 24.81 -7.76
N THR A 320 -17.59 23.51 -8.04
CA THR A 320 -18.14 22.45 -7.16
C THR A 320 -17.24 22.21 -5.95
N ALA A 321 -15.92 22.13 -6.17
CA ALA A 321 -14.92 22.08 -5.09
C ALA A 321 -15.03 23.33 -4.20
N GLY A 322 -15.18 24.50 -4.84
CA GLY A 322 -15.37 25.80 -4.19
C GLY A 322 -16.64 25.83 -3.35
N LYS A 323 -17.79 25.39 -3.89
CA LYS A 323 -19.05 25.27 -3.15
C LYS A 323 -18.94 24.33 -1.95
N LEU A 324 -18.24 23.20 -2.10
CA LEU A 324 -17.96 22.27 -1.00
C LEU A 324 -17.09 22.95 0.07
N ARG A 325 -15.99 23.60 -0.32
CA ARG A 325 -15.08 24.33 0.58
C ARG A 325 -15.82 25.46 1.30
N GLU A 326 -16.68 26.21 0.62
CA GLU A 326 -17.51 27.28 1.21
C GLU A 326 -18.54 26.71 2.20
N ALA A 327 -19.21 25.60 1.85
CA ALA A 327 -20.13 24.93 2.75
C ALA A 327 -19.42 24.41 4.01
N VAL A 328 -18.25 23.76 3.85
CA VAL A 328 -17.37 23.34 4.95
C VAL A 328 -16.98 24.52 5.82
N LYS A 329 -16.53 25.63 5.20
CA LYS A 329 -16.08 26.84 5.90
C LYS A 329 -17.21 27.45 6.71
N LYS A 330 -18.40 27.61 6.13
CA LYS A 330 -19.59 28.10 6.83
C LYS A 330 -19.93 27.22 8.05
N LEU A 331 -19.99 25.90 7.86
CA LEU A 331 -20.34 24.95 8.91
C LEU A 331 -19.27 24.84 10.01
N SER A 332 -17.99 25.03 9.67
CA SER A 332 -16.88 25.00 10.65
C SER A 332 -16.92 26.13 11.68
N THR A 333 -17.69 27.19 11.41
CA THR A 333 -17.90 28.32 12.34
C THR A 333 -19.05 28.10 13.32
N GLU A 334 -19.93 27.12 13.07
CA GLU A 334 -21.02 26.77 13.97
C GLU A 334 -20.51 25.91 15.15
N GLU A 335 -20.85 26.30 16.39
CA GLU A 335 -20.47 25.51 17.56
C GLU A 335 -21.13 24.12 17.54
N GLY A 336 -20.33 23.07 17.73
CA GLY A 336 -20.82 21.69 17.77
C GLY A 336 -21.04 21.05 16.39
N VAL A 337 -20.67 21.73 15.30
CA VAL A 337 -20.62 21.14 13.96
C VAL A 337 -19.20 20.74 13.61
N PHE A 338 -19.05 19.52 13.12
CA PHE A 338 -17.75 18.96 12.75
C PHE A 338 -17.79 18.49 11.29
N PRO A 339 -17.46 19.37 10.32
CA PRO A 339 -17.46 19.00 8.90
C PRO A 339 -16.50 17.85 8.64
N LEU A 340 -16.99 16.83 7.91
CA LEU A 340 -16.23 15.68 7.49
C LEU A 340 -16.54 15.35 6.03
N ALA A 341 -15.50 15.36 5.20
CA ALA A 341 -15.59 15.07 3.77
C ALA A 341 -14.38 14.27 3.32
N VAL A 342 -14.53 13.41 2.31
CA VAL A 342 -13.40 12.81 1.60
C VAL A 342 -12.91 13.82 0.59
N GLU A 343 -11.61 14.10 0.60
CA GLU A 343 -10.99 15.09 -0.30
C GLU A 343 -9.83 14.46 -1.07
N THR A 344 -9.69 14.85 -2.34
CA THR A 344 -8.52 14.55 -3.17
C THR A 344 -7.43 15.58 -2.86
N ILE A 345 -6.46 15.18 -2.05
CA ILE A 345 -5.35 16.04 -1.63
C ILE A 345 -4.26 16.02 -2.71
N THR A 346 -4.15 17.11 -3.46
CA THR A 346 -3.07 17.35 -4.42
C THR A 346 -1.77 17.80 -3.72
N PRO A 347 -0.60 17.76 -4.38
CA PRO A 347 0.63 18.36 -3.83
C PRO A 347 0.46 19.84 -3.44
N GLN A 348 -0.27 20.63 -4.23
CA GLN A 348 -0.52 22.04 -3.92
C GLN A 348 -1.39 22.20 -2.66
N MET A 349 -2.47 21.42 -2.55
CA MET A 349 -3.32 21.41 -1.36
C MET A 349 -2.54 20.92 -0.13
N ALA A 350 -1.65 19.95 -0.29
CA ALA A 350 -0.82 19.46 0.79
C ALA A 350 0.16 20.54 1.31
N GLU A 351 0.73 21.35 0.42
CA GLU A 351 1.54 22.51 0.78
C GLU A 351 0.71 23.53 1.57
N GLU A 352 -0.48 23.88 1.07
CA GLU A 352 -1.41 24.78 1.75
C GLU A 352 -1.76 24.26 3.15
N TYR A 353 -2.12 22.98 3.29
CA TYR A 353 -2.49 22.37 4.57
C TYR A 353 -1.32 22.38 5.57
N LEU A 354 -0.09 22.22 5.08
CA LEU A 354 1.10 22.28 5.94
C LEU A 354 1.42 23.69 6.42
N THR A 355 0.94 24.76 5.77
CA THR A 355 1.09 26.13 6.30
C THR A 355 0.37 26.31 7.64
N HIS A 356 -0.69 25.53 7.88
CA HIS A 356 -1.44 25.49 9.15
C HIS A 356 -0.76 24.64 10.23
N ASN A 357 0.38 24.01 9.94
CA ASN A 357 1.12 23.17 10.87
C ASN A 357 2.04 23.99 11.78
N THR A 358 1.51 24.55 12.86
CA THR A 358 2.25 25.46 13.74
C THR A 358 2.92 24.80 14.94
N ARG A 359 2.45 23.63 15.37
CA ARG A 359 2.86 23.01 16.66
C ARG A 359 3.17 21.51 16.61
N ASN A 360 3.04 20.85 15.45
CA ASN A 360 3.25 19.40 15.43
C ASN A 360 4.73 19.03 15.53
N ARG A 361 4.99 17.82 16.04
CA ARG A 361 6.33 17.26 16.24
C ARG A 361 7.19 17.30 14.99
N LYS A 362 8.52 17.24 15.15
CA LYS A 362 9.45 17.17 14.01
C LYS A 362 9.13 15.95 13.13
N ILE A 363 9.06 16.16 11.82
CA ILE A 363 8.83 15.11 10.82
C ILE A 363 10.01 14.11 10.85
N ILE A 364 9.69 12.83 10.64
CA ILE A 364 10.68 11.76 10.52
C ILE A 364 10.81 11.43 9.03
N ALA A 365 11.92 11.86 8.41
CA ALA A 365 12.15 11.71 6.96
C ALA A 365 11.96 10.27 6.49
N ALA A 366 12.52 9.29 7.19
CA ALA A 366 12.38 7.88 6.83
C ALA A 366 10.92 7.38 6.78
N HIS A 367 10.02 7.96 7.58
CA HIS A 367 8.60 7.62 7.53
C HIS A 367 7.92 8.26 6.32
N VAL A 368 8.26 9.53 6.03
CA VAL A 368 7.78 10.21 4.81
C VAL A 368 8.27 9.49 3.56
N ASP A 369 9.54 9.10 3.50
CA ASP A 369 10.12 8.36 2.37
C ASP A 369 9.41 7.03 2.12
N ALA A 370 8.98 6.33 3.19
CA ALA A 370 8.23 5.09 3.07
C ALA A 370 6.84 5.35 2.48
N ILE A 371 6.11 6.33 3.01
CA ILE A 371 4.78 6.70 2.50
C ILE A 371 4.88 7.22 1.05
N ALA A 372 5.86 8.07 0.74
CA ALA A 372 6.03 8.65 -0.59
C ALA A 372 6.36 7.58 -1.65
N ARG A 373 7.17 6.58 -1.29
CA ARG A 373 7.40 5.41 -2.16
C ARG A 373 6.12 4.62 -2.40
N ASP A 374 5.29 4.45 -1.37
CA ASP A 374 4.00 3.77 -1.50
C ASP A 374 3.00 4.55 -2.36
N ILE A 375 2.92 5.86 -2.21
CA ILE A 375 2.07 6.71 -3.06
C ILE A 375 2.54 6.60 -4.52
N ARG A 376 3.84 6.76 -4.78
CA ARG A 376 4.43 6.70 -6.13
C ARG A 376 4.23 5.34 -6.79
N ALA A 377 4.33 4.28 -6.00
CA ALA A 377 4.05 2.91 -6.43
C ALA A 377 2.55 2.56 -6.51
N GLY A 378 1.63 3.55 -6.39
CA GLY A 378 0.16 3.36 -6.47
C GLY A 378 -0.38 2.42 -5.42
N ASN A 379 0.41 2.22 -4.38
CA ASN A 379 0.24 1.26 -3.32
C ASN A 379 -0.49 1.90 -2.12
N TRP A 380 -0.80 3.20 -2.21
CA TRP A 380 -1.62 3.92 -1.25
C TRP A 380 -3.06 3.40 -1.28
N MET A 381 -3.58 3.08 -0.10
CA MET A 381 -5.00 2.78 0.12
C MET A 381 -5.60 3.93 0.92
N MET A 382 -6.87 4.27 0.63
CA MET A 382 -7.57 5.33 1.36
C MET A 382 -7.56 5.00 2.85
N ASN A 383 -6.83 5.82 3.63
CA ASN A 383 -6.75 5.67 5.07
C ASN A 383 -7.99 6.30 5.69
N ALA A 384 -8.81 5.50 6.38
CA ALA A 384 -10.03 5.98 7.03
C ALA A 384 -9.77 6.91 8.24
N GLN A 385 -8.52 7.05 8.69
CA GLN A 385 -8.13 8.04 9.69
C GLN A 385 -8.09 9.45 9.07
N PRO A 386 -8.91 10.40 9.54
CA PRO A 386 -8.97 11.73 8.94
C PRO A 386 -7.69 12.55 9.13
N ILE A 387 -7.44 13.48 8.20
CA ILE A 387 -6.63 14.66 8.46
C ILE A 387 -7.49 15.66 9.23
N CYS A 388 -7.01 16.13 10.37
CA CYS A 388 -7.80 16.86 11.34
C CYS A 388 -7.33 18.31 11.47
N PHE A 389 -8.28 19.24 11.46
CA PHE A 389 -8.06 20.66 11.75
C PHE A 389 -8.87 21.10 12.97
N ALA A 390 -8.26 21.94 13.80
CA ALA A 390 -8.96 22.61 14.89
C ALA A 390 -9.86 23.75 14.38
N ARG A 391 -10.72 24.28 15.26
CA ARG A 391 -11.62 25.41 14.95
C ARG A 391 -10.87 26.67 14.49
N ASP A 392 -9.68 26.91 15.00
CA ASP A 392 -8.79 28.02 14.62
C ASP A 392 -8.11 27.79 13.25
N GLY A 393 -8.37 26.65 12.60
CA GLY A 393 -7.74 26.25 11.34
C GLY A 393 -6.38 25.58 11.51
N ARG A 394 -5.90 25.33 12.74
CA ARG A 394 -4.61 24.66 12.97
C ARG A 394 -4.66 23.19 12.55
N LEU A 395 -3.61 22.72 11.88
CA LEU A 395 -3.45 21.31 11.52
C LEU A 395 -3.08 20.47 12.76
N LEU A 396 -3.94 19.51 13.12
CA LEU A 396 -3.78 18.67 14.30
C LEU A 396 -3.00 17.38 14.04
N ASN A 397 -3.10 16.81 12.83
CA ASN A 397 -2.41 15.57 12.46
C ASN A 397 -2.12 15.53 10.95
N GLY A 398 -1.59 14.41 10.45
CA GLY A 398 -1.44 14.20 9.00
C GLY A 398 -0.17 14.75 8.36
N GLN A 399 0.72 15.41 9.12
CA GLN A 399 1.98 15.99 8.61
C GLN A 399 2.80 15.03 7.73
N HIS A 400 2.97 13.76 8.13
CA HIS A 400 3.78 12.79 7.36
C HIS A 400 3.12 12.40 6.05
N ARG A 401 1.77 12.33 6.04
CA ARG A 401 0.99 12.00 4.84
C ARG A 401 1.04 13.17 3.86
N LEU A 402 0.83 14.40 4.32
CA LEU A 402 0.90 15.61 3.50
C LEU A 402 2.30 15.81 2.90
N SER A 403 3.36 15.66 3.71
CA SER A 403 4.73 15.73 3.20
C SER A 403 5.04 14.63 2.20
N ALA A 404 4.46 13.44 2.36
CA ALA A 404 4.66 12.34 1.43
C ALA A 404 3.93 12.54 0.09
N VAL A 405 2.75 13.18 0.09
CA VAL A 405 2.05 13.62 -1.14
C VAL A 405 2.93 14.57 -1.94
N ILE A 406 3.50 15.58 -1.28
CA ILE A 406 4.43 16.54 -1.89
C ILE A 406 5.65 15.81 -2.46
N GLN A 407 6.28 14.94 -1.65
CA GLN A 407 7.47 14.19 -2.08
C GLN A 407 7.19 13.16 -3.18
N ALA A 408 5.98 12.60 -3.22
CA ALA A 408 5.56 11.67 -4.26
C ALA A 408 5.21 12.37 -5.58
N GLY A 409 4.67 13.59 -5.50
CA GLY A 409 4.16 14.34 -6.65
C GLY A 409 2.80 13.84 -7.16
N GLU A 410 2.08 13.05 -6.36
CA GLU A 410 0.81 12.41 -6.73
C GLU A 410 -0.24 12.63 -5.66
N SER A 411 -1.49 12.82 -6.08
CA SER A 411 -2.62 13.08 -5.20
C SER A 411 -3.09 11.82 -4.46
N ILE A 412 -3.68 12.00 -3.28
CA ILE A 412 -4.31 10.93 -2.50
C ILE A 412 -5.72 11.31 -2.05
N GLU A 413 -6.56 10.32 -1.84
CA GLU A 413 -7.89 10.53 -1.23
C GLU A 413 -7.84 10.23 0.27
N VAL A 414 -8.35 11.16 1.07
CA VAL A 414 -8.33 11.04 2.52
C VAL A 414 -9.52 11.79 3.14
N PRO A 415 -10.15 11.27 4.22
CA PRO A 415 -11.13 12.04 4.96
C PRO A 415 -10.47 13.24 5.64
N VAL A 416 -11.11 14.39 5.59
CA VAL A 416 -10.68 15.61 6.26
C VAL A 416 -11.76 16.09 7.21
N MET A 417 -11.39 16.22 8.49
CA MET A 417 -12.26 16.65 9.58
C MET A 417 -11.84 18.05 10.04
N ARG A 418 -12.78 18.98 10.15
CA ARG A 418 -12.52 20.35 10.61
C ARG A 418 -13.37 20.72 11.83
N GLY A 419 -13.01 21.79 12.52
CA GLY A 419 -13.79 22.31 13.65
C GLY A 419 -13.58 21.57 14.97
N LEU A 420 -12.52 20.75 15.08
CA LEU A 420 -12.22 20.03 16.31
C LEU A 420 -11.76 21.00 17.43
N PRO A 421 -12.07 20.69 18.70
CA PRO A 421 -11.51 21.44 19.83
C PRO A 421 -9.98 21.34 19.85
N GLU A 422 -9.29 22.40 20.25
CA GLU A 422 -7.82 22.44 20.24
C GLU A 422 -7.20 21.34 21.11
N GLU A 423 -7.89 21.00 22.19
CA GLU A 423 -7.52 19.98 23.17
C GLU A 423 -7.48 18.58 22.55
N ALA A 424 -8.15 18.35 21.42
CA ALA A 424 -8.16 17.06 20.72
C ALA A 424 -6.74 16.57 20.41
N TYR A 425 -5.81 17.51 20.23
CA TYR A 425 -4.40 17.24 20.02
C TYR A 425 -3.77 16.33 21.09
N ALA A 426 -4.13 16.53 22.36
CA ALA A 426 -3.51 15.85 23.51
C ALA A 426 -3.77 14.32 23.53
N THR A 427 -4.75 13.86 22.76
CA THR A 427 -5.15 12.44 22.73
C THR A 427 -4.39 11.60 21.69
N TYR A 428 -3.72 12.22 20.71
CA TYR A 428 -3.00 11.47 19.67
C TYR A 428 -1.73 10.77 20.19
N ASP A 429 -1.09 11.31 21.24
CA ASP A 429 0.17 10.78 21.80
C ASP A 429 -0.01 9.58 22.76
N ILE A 430 -1.24 9.08 22.96
CA ILE A 430 -1.54 7.93 23.84
C ILE A 430 -1.25 6.57 23.13
N HIS A 431 -0.87 6.57 21.85
CA HIS A 431 -0.57 5.35 21.11
C HIS A 431 0.78 4.75 21.53
N ALA A 432 0.72 3.62 22.24
CA ALA A 432 1.85 2.73 22.43
C ALA A 432 2.45 2.35 21.07
N LYS A 433 3.74 2.65 20.87
CA LYS A 433 4.52 2.25 19.69
C LYS A 433 4.37 0.74 19.48
N ARG A 434 3.55 0.32 18.51
CA ARG A 434 3.50 -1.06 18.06
C ARG A 434 4.73 -1.33 17.20
N GLY A 435 5.52 -2.32 17.59
CA GLY A 435 6.52 -2.91 16.72
C GLY A 435 5.84 -3.65 15.57
N PRO A 436 6.51 -3.81 14.42
CA PRO A 436 5.96 -4.50 13.27
C PRO A 436 5.51 -5.93 13.57
N GLN A 437 4.29 -6.30 13.17
CA GLN A 437 3.77 -7.68 13.22
C GLN A 437 3.65 -8.26 11.80
N LEU A 438 4.31 -9.40 11.59
CA LEU A 438 4.29 -10.18 10.34
C LEU A 438 3.00 -11.04 10.27
N GLY A 439 2.35 -11.10 9.10
CA GLY A 439 0.95 -11.53 8.89
C GLY A 439 0.60 -13.03 9.05
N ALA A 440 -0.63 -13.42 8.64
CA ALA A 440 -1.22 -14.74 8.92
C ALA A 440 -0.70 -15.91 8.07
N ALA A 441 -0.16 -15.66 6.87
CA ALA A 441 0.60 -16.69 6.14
C ALA A 441 1.93 -17.06 6.86
N PHE A 442 2.37 -16.22 7.81
CA PHE A 442 3.45 -16.53 8.74
C PHE A 442 2.95 -17.17 10.04
N ASP A 443 1.65 -17.16 10.36
CA ASP A 443 1.12 -17.77 11.60
C ASP A 443 1.17 -19.30 11.57
N SER A 444 1.31 -19.91 10.39
CA SER A 444 1.53 -21.36 10.24
C SER A 444 2.98 -21.80 10.42
N PHE A 445 3.93 -20.88 10.64
CA PHE A 445 5.37 -21.20 10.69
C PHE A 445 6.09 -20.52 11.87
N GLY A 446 6.89 -21.29 12.63
CA GLY A 446 7.74 -20.76 13.70
C GLY A 446 8.92 -19.90 13.22
N ASP A 447 9.63 -19.25 14.15
CA ASP A 447 10.89 -18.51 13.94
C ASP A 447 10.82 -17.19 13.12
N LYS A 448 9.68 -16.48 13.15
CA LYS A 448 9.43 -15.21 12.42
C LYS A 448 10.54 -14.14 12.56
N PRO A 449 11.08 -13.86 13.77
CA PRO A 449 12.08 -12.80 13.92
C PRO A 449 13.41 -13.11 13.20
N LEU A 450 13.76 -14.40 13.09
CA LEU A 450 14.99 -14.84 12.43
C LEU A 450 14.90 -14.62 10.93
N VAL A 451 13.80 -15.07 10.32
CA VAL A 451 13.56 -14.95 8.87
C VAL A 451 13.51 -13.48 8.45
N ALA A 452 12.78 -12.65 9.20
CA ALA A 452 12.73 -11.22 8.94
C ALA A 452 14.13 -10.57 9.03
N ALA A 453 14.92 -10.94 10.03
CA ALA A 453 16.29 -10.45 10.16
C ALA A 453 17.22 -10.95 9.02
N ALA A 454 17.02 -12.16 8.51
CA ALA A 454 17.77 -12.69 7.36
C ALA A 454 17.39 -11.97 6.06
N ALA A 455 16.11 -11.70 5.84
CA ALA A 455 15.62 -10.92 4.71
C ALA A 455 16.10 -9.46 4.74
N VAL A 456 16.26 -8.87 5.92
CA VAL A 456 16.89 -7.54 6.08
C VAL A 456 18.35 -7.56 5.63
N LEU A 457 19.10 -8.65 5.89
CA LEU A 457 20.48 -8.80 5.41
C LEU A 457 20.50 -8.89 3.88
N LEU A 458 19.62 -9.71 3.27
CA LEU A 458 19.49 -9.78 1.82
C LEU A 458 19.21 -8.40 1.22
N TRP A 459 18.21 -7.68 1.75
CA TRP A 459 17.91 -6.33 1.27
C TRP A 459 19.13 -5.41 1.35
N LYS A 460 19.83 -5.43 2.49
CA LYS A 460 20.97 -4.55 2.74
C LYS A 460 22.10 -4.76 1.74
N HIS A 461 22.35 -6.02 1.36
CA HIS A 461 23.47 -6.39 0.47
C HIS A 461 23.10 -6.41 -1.01
N GLU A 462 21.85 -6.67 -1.37
CA GLU A 462 21.45 -6.91 -2.77
C GLU A 462 20.48 -5.87 -3.33
N LEU A 463 19.66 -5.22 -2.49
CA LEU A 463 18.52 -4.40 -2.94
C LEU A 463 18.54 -2.95 -2.43
N LYS A 464 19.47 -2.62 -1.53
CA LYS A 464 19.57 -1.29 -0.94
C LYS A 464 19.89 -0.24 -2.02
N PRO A 465 19.07 0.81 -2.18
CA PRO A 465 19.33 1.86 -3.18
C PRO A 465 20.65 2.60 -2.93
N SER A 466 21.43 2.79 -4.00
CA SER A 466 22.66 3.57 -3.99
C SER A 466 22.39 5.03 -3.59
N GLY A 467 23.25 5.61 -2.75
CA GLY A 467 23.18 7.03 -2.35
C GLY A 467 22.33 7.35 -1.11
N VAL A 468 21.54 6.41 -0.58
CA VAL A 468 20.70 6.66 0.61
C VAL A 468 21.40 6.17 1.89
N ARG A 469 21.94 7.11 2.68
CA ARG A 469 22.53 6.82 4.00
C ARG A 469 21.45 6.30 4.96
N ASN A 470 21.77 5.24 5.71
CA ASN A 470 20.89 4.63 6.72
C ASN A 470 19.51 4.16 6.23
N ALA A 471 19.35 3.93 4.92
CA ALA A 471 18.13 3.33 4.39
C ALA A 471 17.86 1.98 5.08
N LYS A 472 16.61 1.76 5.46
CA LYS A 472 16.13 0.50 6.03
C LYS A 472 15.07 -0.08 5.09
N PRO A 473 15.01 -1.41 4.96
CA PRO A 473 13.93 -2.02 4.21
C PRO A 473 12.62 -1.67 4.88
N THR A 474 11.64 -1.29 4.07
CA THR A 474 10.26 -1.28 4.53
C THR A 474 9.85 -2.70 4.88
N PRO A 475 8.87 -2.82 5.76
CA PRO A 475 8.14 -4.07 5.93
C PRO A 475 7.76 -4.81 4.65
N ALA A 476 7.29 -4.08 3.64
CA ALA A 476 6.85 -4.63 2.37
C ALA A 476 8.03 -5.21 1.58
N GLU A 477 9.18 -4.53 1.59
CA GLU A 477 10.40 -5.05 0.98
C GLU A 477 10.89 -6.32 1.68
N VAL A 478 10.84 -6.39 3.02
CA VAL A 478 11.17 -7.62 3.77
C VAL A 478 10.24 -8.77 3.38
N MET A 479 8.93 -8.53 3.32
CA MET A 479 7.95 -9.56 2.94
C MET A 479 8.14 -10.04 1.51
N LYS A 480 8.33 -9.11 0.56
CA LYS A 480 8.61 -9.42 -0.83
C LYS A 480 9.87 -10.29 -0.98
N ILE A 481 10.91 -10.02 -0.20
CA ILE A 481 12.11 -10.85 -0.18
C ILE A 481 11.79 -12.26 0.30
N VAL A 482 11.01 -12.42 1.38
CA VAL A 482 10.69 -13.77 1.87
C VAL A 482 9.84 -14.54 0.84
N GLU A 483 8.91 -13.88 0.15
CA GLU A 483 8.07 -14.49 -0.90
C GLU A 483 8.87 -14.86 -2.15
N GLN A 484 9.75 -13.98 -2.61
CA GLN A 484 10.55 -14.19 -3.82
C GLN A 484 11.74 -15.13 -3.59
N HIS A 485 12.13 -15.33 -2.33
CA HIS A 485 13.28 -16.15 -1.95
C HIS A 485 12.83 -17.26 -0.98
N PRO A 486 11.98 -18.21 -1.38
CA PRO A 486 11.47 -19.27 -0.50
C PRO A 486 12.61 -20.12 0.10
N ARG A 487 13.73 -20.28 -0.61
CA ARG A 487 14.90 -20.98 -0.08
C ARG A 487 15.54 -20.28 1.12
N LEU A 488 15.48 -18.95 1.21
CA LEU A 488 15.94 -18.20 2.39
C LEU A 488 15.11 -18.56 3.63
N LEU A 489 13.80 -18.80 3.46
CA LEU A 489 12.92 -19.27 4.52
C LEU A 489 13.31 -20.69 4.97
N GLU A 490 13.65 -21.59 4.05
CA GLU A 490 14.07 -22.96 4.36
C GLU A 490 15.38 -22.99 5.19
N MET A 491 16.31 -22.07 4.89
CA MET A 491 17.57 -21.90 5.63
C MET A 491 17.41 -21.47 7.09
N ARG A 492 16.20 -21.10 7.54
CA ARG A 492 15.93 -20.82 8.96
C ARG A 492 16.25 -22.00 9.87
N THR A 493 16.04 -23.23 9.38
CA THR A 493 16.27 -24.45 10.16
C THR A 493 17.75 -24.61 10.47
N PHE A 494 18.59 -24.41 9.46
CA PHE A 494 20.04 -24.35 9.58
C PHE A 494 20.46 -23.22 10.54
N GLY A 495 19.97 -22.00 10.31
CA GLY A 495 20.29 -20.85 11.17
C GLY A 495 19.95 -21.09 12.65
N ARG A 496 18.87 -21.83 12.95
CA ARG A 496 18.49 -22.22 14.31
C ARG A 496 19.40 -23.28 14.91
N LYS A 497 19.80 -24.30 14.14
CA LYS A 497 20.73 -25.34 14.61
C LYS A 497 22.11 -24.76 14.94
N MET A 498 22.52 -23.72 14.22
CA MET A 498 23.89 -23.21 14.26
C MET A 498 24.12 -22.01 15.20
N ILE A 499 23.17 -21.69 16.10
CA ILE A 499 23.21 -20.50 16.98
C ILE A 499 24.43 -20.40 17.92
N GLU A 500 25.12 -21.52 18.18
CA GLU A 500 26.37 -21.53 18.95
C GLU A 500 27.55 -20.92 18.16
N PHE A 501 27.43 -20.87 16.83
CA PHE A 501 28.42 -20.35 15.91
C PHE A 501 28.05 -18.97 15.35
N GLY A 502 27.04 -18.28 15.90
CA GLY A 502 26.68 -16.96 15.41
C GLY A 502 25.23 -16.57 15.62
N ARG A 503 24.83 -15.42 15.10
CA ARG A 503 23.42 -15.02 15.07
C ARG A 503 22.69 -15.88 14.03
N GLY A 504 21.58 -16.51 14.43
CA GLY A 504 20.83 -17.40 13.53
C GLY A 504 20.38 -16.76 12.21
N SER A 505 20.10 -15.45 12.21
CA SER A 505 19.76 -14.71 10.98
C SER A 505 20.94 -14.55 10.02
N VAL A 506 22.15 -14.39 10.55
CA VAL A 506 23.40 -14.31 9.76
C VAL A 506 23.71 -15.66 9.16
N LEU A 507 23.57 -16.73 9.94
CA LEU A 507 23.83 -18.10 9.50
C LEU A 507 22.81 -18.56 8.44
N ALA A 508 21.53 -18.24 8.61
CA ALA A 508 20.50 -18.54 7.61
C ALA A 508 20.74 -17.78 6.29
N TYR A 509 21.09 -16.49 6.37
CA TYR A 509 21.40 -15.69 5.18
C TYR A 509 22.68 -16.17 4.48
N ALA A 510 23.75 -16.45 5.24
CA ALA A 510 25.00 -16.96 4.68
C ALA A 510 24.80 -18.33 3.99
N ALA A 511 24.05 -19.25 4.62
CA ALA A 511 23.72 -20.54 4.03
C ALA A 511 22.94 -20.38 2.71
N TYR A 512 21.97 -19.46 2.68
CA TYR A 512 21.24 -19.11 1.48
C TYR A 512 22.18 -18.59 0.36
N CYS A 513 23.10 -17.69 0.68
CA CYS A 513 24.07 -17.20 -0.29
C CYS A 513 24.99 -18.31 -0.81
N ILE A 514 25.46 -19.19 0.07
CA ILE A 514 26.38 -20.29 -0.24
C ILE A 514 25.72 -21.30 -1.18
N GLU A 515 24.50 -21.77 -0.86
CA GLU A 515 23.76 -22.69 -1.74
C GLU A 515 23.37 -22.07 -3.08
N ARG A 516 23.07 -20.77 -3.10
CA ARG A 516 22.72 -20.06 -4.34
C ARG A 516 23.94 -19.87 -5.26
N ASP A 517 25.12 -19.71 -4.69
CA ASP A 517 26.37 -19.51 -5.42
C ASP A 517 26.87 -20.83 -6.05
N ASP A 518 26.89 -21.92 -5.29
CA ASP A 518 27.16 -23.27 -5.82
C ASP A 518 26.33 -24.31 -5.03
N PRO A 519 25.28 -24.90 -5.63
CA PRO A 519 24.39 -25.82 -4.91
C PRO A 519 25.07 -27.10 -4.42
N GLU A 520 26.01 -27.67 -5.19
CA GLU A 520 26.64 -28.95 -4.85
C GLU A 520 27.72 -28.77 -3.80
N LEU A 521 28.66 -27.86 -4.04
CA LEU A 521 29.73 -27.55 -3.08
C LEU A 521 29.18 -26.87 -1.83
N GLY A 522 28.14 -26.03 -1.99
CA GLY A 522 27.49 -25.34 -0.89
C GLY A 522 26.84 -26.30 0.07
N ARG A 523 26.14 -27.32 -0.44
CA ARG A 523 25.56 -28.39 0.38
C ARG A 523 26.66 -29.12 1.18
N ILE A 524 27.78 -29.48 0.55
CA ILE A 524 28.91 -30.15 1.22
C ILE A 524 29.50 -29.26 2.31
N PHE A 525 29.70 -27.97 2.03
CA PHE A 525 30.23 -27.02 2.99
C PHE A 525 29.32 -26.86 4.20
N LEU A 526 28.01 -26.68 3.97
CA LEU A 526 27.03 -26.50 5.04
C LEU A 526 26.85 -27.77 5.88
N GLU A 527 26.84 -28.95 5.25
CA GLU A 527 26.78 -30.24 5.94
C GLU A 527 28.00 -30.45 6.85
N ARG A 528 29.22 -30.22 6.33
CA ARG A 528 30.46 -30.29 7.11
C ARG A 528 30.52 -29.22 8.20
N PHE A 529 30.01 -28.02 7.91
CA PHE A 529 29.93 -26.95 8.91
C PHE A 529 28.88 -27.25 9.98
N GLU A 530 27.81 -27.98 9.69
CA GLU A 530 26.81 -28.42 10.67
C GLU A 530 27.37 -29.52 11.57
N THR A 531 27.83 -30.62 10.97
CA THR A 531 28.27 -31.82 11.71
C THR A 531 29.61 -31.62 12.40
N GLY A 532 30.58 -31.00 11.71
CA GLY A 532 31.98 -30.93 12.14
C GLY A 532 32.66 -32.31 12.28
N ALA A 533 32.03 -33.38 11.78
CA ALA A 533 32.52 -34.76 11.87
C ALA A 533 33.43 -35.12 10.69
N ASP A 534 34.34 -36.07 10.88
CA ASP A 534 35.24 -36.61 9.85
C ASP A 534 36.16 -35.57 9.17
N LEU A 535 36.42 -34.45 9.84
CA LEU A 535 37.33 -33.40 9.37
C LEU A 535 38.73 -33.54 10.01
N PRO A 536 39.82 -33.54 9.22
CA PRO A 536 41.18 -33.66 9.76
C PRO A 536 41.58 -32.41 10.56
N ARG A 537 42.55 -32.57 11.46
CA ARG A 537 43.13 -31.45 12.21
C ARG A 537 43.67 -30.39 11.24
N GLY A 538 43.28 -29.13 11.45
CA GLY A 538 43.66 -28.01 10.58
C GLY A 538 42.73 -27.78 9.39
N HIS A 539 41.67 -28.56 9.23
CA HIS A 539 40.67 -28.35 8.18
C HIS A 539 40.00 -26.98 8.31
N LEU A 540 39.81 -26.28 7.17
CA LEU A 540 39.28 -24.92 7.10
C LEU A 540 37.96 -24.75 7.87
N ILE A 541 37.03 -25.69 7.72
CA ILE A 541 35.71 -25.66 8.40
C ILE A 541 35.85 -25.80 9.93
N LEU A 542 36.83 -26.56 10.44
CA LEU A 542 37.05 -26.65 11.89
C LEU A 542 37.60 -25.34 12.45
N GLU A 543 38.50 -24.68 11.72
CA GLU A 543 39.02 -23.36 12.11
C GLU A 543 37.94 -22.29 12.03
N LEU A 544 37.07 -22.33 11.00
CA LEU A 544 35.90 -21.46 10.91
C LEU A 544 34.95 -21.66 12.10
N ARG A 545 34.63 -22.91 12.47
CA ARG A 545 33.77 -23.20 13.64
C ARG A 545 34.35 -22.60 14.92
N LYS A 546 35.65 -22.79 15.19
CA LYS A 546 36.34 -22.18 16.34
C LYS A 546 36.26 -20.64 16.30
N ARG A 547 36.57 -20.06 15.14
CA ARG A 547 36.56 -18.61 14.93
C ARG A 547 35.18 -18.01 15.18
N MET A 548 34.15 -18.64 14.63
CA MET A 548 32.76 -18.23 14.79
C MET A 548 32.27 -18.33 16.25
N GLN A 549 32.70 -19.36 16.99
CA GLN A 549 32.43 -19.45 18.44
C GLN A 549 33.10 -18.33 19.24
N ILE A 550 34.33 -17.95 18.90
CA ILE A 550 35.03 -16.81 19.52
C ILE A 550 34.26 -15.52 19.25
N MET A 551 33.92 -15.24 17.99
CA MET A 551 33.15 -14.07 17.60
C MET A 551 31.76 -14.03 18.26
N ARG A 552 31.16 -15.19 18.51
CA ARG A 552 29.90 -15.30 19.26
C ARG A 552 30.08 -14.87 20.71
N ARG A 553 31.15 -15.31 21.38
CA ARG A 553 31.49 -14.93 22.76
C ARG A 553 31.82 -13.44 22.89
N GLU A 554 32.53 -12.89 21.91
CA GLU A 554 32.92 -11.47 21.83
C GLU A 554 31.77 -10.54 21.40
N ARG A 555 30.59 -11.09 21.07
CA ARG A 555 29.39 -10.34 20.61
C ARG A 555 29.64 -9.49 19.35
N THR A 556 30.52 -9.96 18.48
CA THR A 556 30.90 -9.34 17.21
C THR A 556 29.67 -9.00 16.33
N GLY A 557 29.79 -7.96 15.49
CA GLY A 557 28.68 -7.43 14.69
C GLY A 557 28.16 -8.40 13.63
N GLN A 558 26.94 -8.15 13.13
CA GLN A 558 26.33 -8.98 12.06
C GLN A 558 27.18 -8.97 10.78
N GLU A 559 27.71 -7.82 10.40
CA GLU A 559 28.51 -7.64 9.18
C GLU A 559 29.79 -8.46 9.21
N GLU A 560 30.47 -8.46 10.36
CA GLU A 560 31.75 -9.13 10.56
C GLU A 560 31.58 -10.65 10.57
N GLN A 561 30.54 -11.15 11.25
CA GLN A 561 30.20 -12.59 11.24
C GLN A 561 29.86 -13.07 9.82
N LEU A 562 29.09 -12.28 9.06
CA LEU A 562 28.75 -12.61 7.69
C LEU A 562 29.99 -12.62 6.79
N LYS A 563 30.86 -11.62 6.93
CA LYS A 563 32.10 -11.51 6.17
C LYS A 563 33.03 -12.71 6.41
N GLU A 564 33.17 -13.16 7.65
CA GLU A 564 33.99 -14.32 8.00
C GLU A 564 33.47 -15.61 7.34
N LEU A 565 32.15 -15.85 7.42
CA LEU A 565 31.50 -17.02 6.79
C LEU A 565 31.70 -17.03 5.27
N LEU A 566 31.43 -15.91 4.59
CA LEU A 566 31.54 -15.81 3.14
C LEU A 566 33.00 -15.85 2.66
N ALA A 567 33.94 -15.32 3.44
CA ALA A 567 35.37 -15.44 3.14
C ALA A 567 35.88 -16.88 3.26
N ALA A 568 35.42 -17.61 4.28
CA ALA A 568 35.74 -19.03 4.42
C ALA A 568 35.11 -19.89 3.32
N TRP A 569 33.89 -19.56 2.90
CA TRP A 569 33.26 -20.17 1.72
C TRP A 569 34.09 -19.94 0.44
N ALA A 570 34.52 -18.70 0.18
CA ALA A 570 35.36 -18.39 -0.98
C ALA A 570 36.65 -19.23 -1.00
N ARG A 571 37.34 -19.34 0.15
CA ARG A 571 38.54 -20.18 0.29
C ARG A 571 38.25 -21.68 0.12
N PHE A 572 37.09 -22.14 0.57
CA PHE A 572 36.69 -23.54 0.40
C PHE A 572 36.44 -23.87 -1.08
N LYS A 573 35.88 -22.95 -1.86
CA LYS A 573 35.69 -23.14 -3.31
C LYS A 573 37.00 -23.28 -4.08
N GLU A 574 38.06 -22.61 -3.65
CA GLU A 574 39.38 -22.66 -4.32
C GLU A 574 40.08 -24.01 -4.14
N ASN A 575 39.87 -24.66 -2.99
CA ASN A 575 40.41 -25.99 -2.72
C ASN A 575 39.39 -26.79 -1.89
N PRO A 576 38.34 -27.32 -2.55
CA PRO A 576 37.35 -28.14 -1.89
C PRO A 576 38.03 -29.48 -1.62
N ASP A 577 38.32 -29.78 -0.36
CA ASP A 577 38.96 -31.02 0.09
C ASP A 577 37.99 -32.21 -0.12
N LEU A 578 37.82 -32.61 -1.39
CA LEU A 578 36.85 -33.59 -1.88
C LEU A 578 37.45 -35.01 -1.97
N GLU A 579 38.78 -35.13 -2.01
CA GLU A 579 39.50 -36.39 -2.27
C GLU A 579 39.42 -37.44 -1.14
N ARG A 580 38.86 -37.10 0.03
CA ARG A 580 38.74 -38.02 1.17
C ARG A 580 37.36 -38.64 1.41
N LEU A 581 36.40 -38.45 0.49
CA LEU A 581 35.09 -39.12 0.55
C LEU A 581 35.09 -40.57 0.02
N GLN A 582 36.11 -40.99 -0.74
CA GLN A 582 36.14 -42.31 -1.39
C GLN A 582 36.87 -43.43 -0.62
N ARG A 583 37.39 -43.18 0.61
CA ARG A 583 38.16 -44.20 1.38
C ARG A 583 37.45 -44.76 2.61
N ALA A 584 36.15 -44.54 2.76
CA ALA A 584 35.34 -45.08 3.85
C ALA A 584 34.02 -45.69 3.34
N SER A 585 34.12 -46.47 2.25
CA SER A 585 33.09 -47.46 1.85
C SER A 585 33.53 -48.85 2.29
#